data_AF-A0A9D5SMA8-F1
#
_entry.id   AF-A0A9D5SMA8-F1
#
_cell.length_a   1.000
_cell.length_b   1.000
_cell.length_c   1.000
_cell.angle_alpha   90.00
_cell.angle_beta   90.00
_cell.angle_gamma   90.00
#
_symmetry.space_group_name_H-M   'P 1'
#
loop_
_entity.id
_entity.type
_entity.pdbx_description
1 polymer ?
#
loop_
_entity_poly.entity_id
_entity_poly.type
_entity_poly.pdbx_seq_one_letter_code
_entity_poly.pdbx_strand_id
1 'polypeptide(L)'
;MREKLKYFIINKTNDFERGLYEKMTPCDDRLCFSSEGGSGVGMFLTRIFDSGEKGTRWHRLTLRTEDCARSDLRITVYAADTEEFTKNGQTFSITGILADESLTLRKKLELFEPFAAKKIADAADVLLHDVTGRYIWFLTELYSRNDRPASLCELRVYLPAQSWIDLLPQIYRSHDKDGQFLERYLAIFQTVYEELDALIGSSAYYFDPECTEYDFLLWITEWLDISEGWLWEEEKLRRFILRAISLYRRRGTKEGLSEIIELFTGEAPFIIEEFDIGSYAGTELYDKTLLPMYGNDPYTITVLIKSGIVKGEHDYNALRKVAEEMLPAPFSLRIVVLEPYIFAGRFSYLGINSTLGSFKPAAFDGLSVMMRSTLSGDMPHESE
;
A
#
# COMPACT_ATOMS: atom_id res chain seq x y z
N MET A 1 -3.74 2.48 33.20
CA MET A 1 -3.81 2.76 31.75
C MET A 1 -3.21 4.14 31.56
N ARG A 2 -2.01 4.28 31.00
CA ARG A 2 -1.49 5.61 30.65
C ARG A 2 -2.37 6.18 29.55
N GLU A 3 -2.64 7.49 29.60
CA GLU A 3 -3.21 8.17 28.45
C GLU A 3 -2.24 8.03 27.27
N LYS A 4 -2.79 7.67 26.10
CA LYS A 4 -2.05 7.62 24.85
C LYS A 4 -1.42 8.99 24.63
N LEU A 5 -0.11 9.04 24.36
CA LEU A 5 0.58 10.28 24.05
C LEU A 5 -0.17 10.99 22.91
N LYS A 6 -0.51 12.26 23.14
CA LYS A 6 -1.00 13.14 22.08
C LYS A 6 0.20 13.55 21.25
N TYR A 7 -0.03 13.86 19.99
CA TYR A 7 1.04 14.33 19.11
C TYR A 7 0.52 15.31 18.09
N PHE A 8 1.42 16.18 17.63
CA PHE A 8 1.24 16.93 16.40
C PHE A 8 2.17 16.34 15.34
N ILE A 9 1.69 16.29 14.10
CA ILE A 9 2.42 15.78 12.95
C ILE A 9 2.35 16.78 11.79
N ILE A 10 3.45 16.90 11.07
CA ILE A 10 3.57 17.54 9.76
C ILE A 10 4.09 16.45 8.82
N ASN A 11 3.25 15.98 7.90
CA ASN A 11 3.61 14.96 6.92
C ASN A 11 2.86 15.10 5.59
N LYS A 12 2.21 16.25 5.37
CA LYS A 12 1.44 16.56 4.16
C LYS A 12 1.79 17.92 3.64
N THR A 13 1.62 18.11 2.34
CA THR A 13 1.91 19.37 1.64
C THR A 13 1.25 20.58 2.32
N ASN A 14 -0.05 20.49 2.64
CA ASN A 14 -0.80 21.54 3.35
C ASN A 14 -0.27 21.84 4.77
N ASP A 15 0.35 20.87 5.45
CA ASP A 15 0.97 21.12 6.75
C ASP A 15 2.29 21.89 6.61
N PHE A 16 3.08 21.60 5.56
CA PHE A 16 4.30 22.32 5.25
C PHE A 16 4.04 23.75 4.78
N GLU A 17 2.99 23.96 3.98
CA GLU A 17 2.57 25.28 3.49
C GLU A 17 2.15 26.25 4.61
N ARG A 18 1.76 25.72 5.78
CA ARG A 18 1.43 26.54 6.97
C ARG A 18 2.67 27.03 7.73
N GLY A 19 3.86 26.57 7.36
CA GLY A 19 5.13 27.05 7.89
C GLY A 19 5.78 28.10 6.97
N LEU A 20 6.94 28.59 7.38
CA LEU A 20 7.77 29.48 6.57
C LEU A 20 9.03 28.74 6.15
N TYR A 21 9.45 28.88 4.90
CA TYR A 21 10.65 28.23 4.40
C TYR A 21 11.50 29.15 3.53
N GLU A 22 12.81 28.91 3.53
CA GLU A 22 13.80 29.58 2.66
C GLU A 22 14.59 28.51 1.91
N LYS A 23 14.69 28.63 0.58
CA LYS A 23 15.36 27.65 -0.31
C LYS A 23 14.79 26.22 -0.21
N MET A 24 13.50 26.12 0.10
CA MET A 24 12.77 24.86 0.08
C MET A 24 11.40 25.06 -0.56
N THR A 25 10.83 23.99 -1.09
CA THR A 25 9.48 23.97 -1.68
C THR A 25 8.77 22.67 -1.32
N PRO A 26 7.49 22.72 -0.91
CA PRO A 26 6.68 21.52 -0.75
C PRO A 26 6.54 20.77 -2.08
N CYS A 27 6.75 19.45 -2.07
CA CYS A 27 6.63 18.56 -3.22
C CYS A 27 6.32 17.13 -2.73
N ASP A 28 5.31 16.48 -3.30
CA ASP A 28 4.92 15.10 -2.98
C ASP A 28 4.84 14.79 -1.48
N ASP A 29 4.09 15.62 -0.73
CA ASP A 29 3.95 15.51 0.74
C ASP A 29 5.26 15.54 1.53
N ARG A 30 6.30 16.13 0.95
CA ARG A 30 7.61 16.39 1.57
C ARG A 30 8.00 17.86 1.34
N LEU A 31 8.98 18.34 2.10
CA LEU A 31 9.58 19.66 1.89
C LEU A 31 10.98 19.48 1.32
N CYS A 32 11.16 19.81 0.04
CA CYS A 32 12.37 19.53 -0.73
C CYS A 32 13.25 20.78 -0.87
N PHE A 33 14.56 20.61 -0.87
CA PHE A 33 15.50 21.70 -1.14
C PHE A 33 15.36 22.21 -2.58
N SER A 34 15.29 23.54 -2.73
CA SER A 34 15.09 24.23 -4.01
C SER A 34 16.00 25.46 -4.09
N SER A 35 17.18 25.32 -4.69
CA SER A 35 18.13 26.42 -4.88
C SER A 35 18.88 26.25 -6.20
N GLU A 36 19.07 27.35 -6.95
CA GLU A 36 19.69 27.40 -8.29
C GLU A 36 21.18 26.96 -8.32
N GLY A 37 21.80 26.71 -7.16
CA GLY A 37 23.19 26.25 -7.04
C GLY A 37 23.40 24.79 -6.65
N GLY A 38 22.33 24.00 -6.49
CA GLY A 38 22.36 22.57 -6.11
C GLY A 38 22.79 22.27 -4.65
N SER A 39 23.50 23.19 -3.99
CA SER A 39 23.97 23.05 -2.61
C SER A 39 23.63 24.29 -1.79
N GLY A 40 23.46 24.09 -0.48
CA GLY A 40 23.15 25.16 0.44
C GLY A 40 22.36 24.66 1.64
N VAL A 41 21.84 25.61 2.41
CA VAL A 41 21.02 25.35 3.59
C VAL A 41 19.59 25.71 3.28
N GLY A 42 18.70 24.72 3.34
CA GLY A 42 17.25 24.93 3.38
C GLY A 42 16.82 25.16 4.81
N MET A 43 15.93 26.13 5.03
CA MET A 43 15.39 26.43 6.35
C MET A 43 13.87 26.24 6.33
N PHE A 44 13.34 25.64 7.40
CA PHE A 44 11.91 25.48 7.62
C PHE A 44 11.56 25.85 9.05
N LEU A 45 10.73 26.86 9.21
CA LEU A 45 10.13 27.27 10.48
C LEU A 45 8.68 26.80 10.52
N THR A 46 8.35 25.95 11.48
CA THR A 46 6.99 25.43 11.62
C THR A 46 6.03 26.51 12.09
N ARG A 47 4.72 26.25 11.92
CA ARG A 47 3.69 26.92 12.73
C ARG A 47 3.88 26.60 14.22
N ILE A 48 3.18 27.35 15.06
CA ILE A 48 3.13 27.12 16.51
C ILE A 48 2.20 25.94 16.80
N PHE A 49 2.64 25.06 17.69
CA PHE A 49 1.82 24.03 18.29
C PHE A 49 1.44 24.47 19.72
N ASP A 50 0.14 24.46 20.01
CA ASP A 50 -0.42 24.84 21.30
C ASP A 50 -0.86 23.60 22.07
N SER A 51 -0.28 23.37 23.24
CA SER A 51 -0.69 22.29 24.14
C SER A 51 -1.99 22.58 24.90
N GLY A 52 -2.43 23.84 24.95
CA GLY A 52 -3.60 24.33 25.67
C GLY A 52 -3.36 24.67 27.15
N GLU A 53 -2.24 24.22 27.73
CA GLU A 53 -1.92 24.38 29.15
C GLU A 53 -0.55 25.04 29.34
N LYS A 54 -0.42 25.93 30.33
CA LYS A 54 0.87 26.52 30.71
C LYS A 54 1.73 25.52 31.47
N GLY A 55 3.04 25.60 31.29
CA GLY A 55 4.00 24.71 31.94
C GLY A 55 4.01 23.29 31.38
N THR A 56 3.41 23.05 30.20
CA THR A 56 3.45 21.74 29.55
C THR A 56 4.88 21.33 29.28
N ARG A 57 5.28 20.16 29.79
CA ARG A 57 6.53 19.49 29.41
C ARG A 57 6.32 18.71 28.12
N TRP A 58 7.20 18.92 27.15
CA TRP A 58 7.14 18.21 25.87
C TRP A 58 7.88 16.87 25.96
N HIS A 59 7.41 15.85 25.24
CA HIS A 59 7.92 14.48 25.38
C HIS A 59 9.13 14.23 24.46
N ARG A 60 8.87 14.20 23.16
CA ARG A 60 9.84 13.75 22.14
C ARG A 60 9.56 14.45 20.82
N LEU A 61 10.61 14.73 20.06
CA LEU A 61 10.55 15.25 18.70
C LEU A 61 11.25 14.24 17.77
N THR A 62 10.55 13.80 16.73
CA THR A 62 11.08 12.89 15.72
C THR A 62 10.93 13.49 14.33
N LEU A 63 11.98 13.40 13.51
CA LEU A 63 12.02 13.86 12.13
C LEU A 63 12.37 12.68 11.22
N ARG A 64 11.72 12.62 10.05
CA ARG A 64 12.10 11.74 8.95
C ARG A 64 12.59 12.61 7.80
N THR A 65 13.83 12.38 7.37
CA THR A 65 14.45 13.08 6.24
C THR A 65 14.91 12.07 5.20
N GLU A 66 14.91 12.47 3.94
CA GLU A 66 15.52 11.71 2.85
C GLU A 66 16.69 12.48 2.25
N ASP A 67 17.69 11.74 1.77
CA ASP A 67 18.90 12.29 1.16
C ASP A 67 19.64 13.33 2.02
N CYS A 68 19.39 13.31 3.33
CA CYS A 68 20.01 14.15 4.33
C CYS A 68 20.67 13.27 5.40
N ALA A 69 21.99 13.36 5.52
CA ALA A 69 22.70 12.72 6.62
C ALA A 69 22.36 13.43 7.94
N ARG A 70 22.40 12.70 9.07
CA ARG A 70 22.17 13.32 10.39
C ARG A 70 23.12 14.50 10.64
N SER A 71 24.38 14.40 10.21
CA SER A 71 25.38 15.48 10.31
C SER A 71 24.96 16.80 9.68
N ASP A 72 24.03 16.71 8.73
CA ASP A 72 23.59 17.78 7.85
C ASP A 72 22.22 18.33 8.34
N LEU A 73 21.83 18.00 9.58
CA LEU A 73 20.60 18.44 10.23
C LEU A 73 20.90 19.30 11.48
N ARG A 74 20.26 20.47 11.55
CA ARG A 74 20.21 21.31 12.75
C ARG A 74 18.77 21.62 13.09
N ILE A 75 18.44 21.60 14.38
CA ILE A 75 17.09 21.89 14.87
C ILE A 75 17.20 22.88 16.02
N THR A 76 16.46 23.97 15.94
CA THR A 76 16.24 24.87 17.08
C THR A 76 14.79 24.73 17.54
N VAL A 77 14.62 24.36 18.79
CA VAL A 77 13.33 24.25 19.47
C VAL A 77 13.08 25.53 20.24
N TYR A 78 11.94 26.15 19.98
CA TYR A 78 11.48 27.33 20.71
C TYR A 78 10.26 26.97 21.54
N ALA A 79 10.18 27.48 22.77
CA ALA A 79 9.04 27.25 23.65
C ALA A 79 8.68 28.49 24.47
N ALA A 80 7.39 28.68 24.72
CA ALA A 80 6.87 29.81 25.51
C ALA A 80 5.54 29.47 26.19
N ASP A 81 5.27 30.05 27.36
CA ASP A 81 3.96 29.95 28.04
C ASP A 81 2.96 31.05 27.64
N THR A 82 3.47 32.14 27.07
CA THR A 82 2.68 33.29 26.64
C THR A 82 2.93 33.57 25.18
N GLU A 83 1.87 33.91 24.47
CA GLU A 83 1.92 34.25 23.05
C GLU A 83 2.47 35.67 22.82
N GLU A 84 2.29 36.55 23.81
CA GLU A 84 2.75 37.93 23.77
C GLU A 84 4.02 38.12 24.59
N PHE A 85 4.91 38.97 24.08
CA PHE A 85 6.12 39.40 24.77
C PHE A 85 6.51 40.82 24.40
N THR A 86 7.25 41.50 25.27
CA THR A 86 7.72 42.86 25.03
C THR A 86 9.21 42.85 24.74
N LYS A 87 9.63 43.47 23.62
CA LYS A 87 11.04 43.65 23.25
C LYS A 87 11.25 45.10 22.82
N ASN A 88 12.27 45.77 23.37
CA ASN A 88 12.59 47.18 23.09
C ASN A 88 11.41 48.16 23.26
N GLY A 89 10.52 47.90 24.23
CA GLY A 89 9.34 48.74 24.50
C GLY A 89 8.15 48.52 23.56
N GLN A 90 8.25 47.59 22.60
CA GLN A 90 7.17 47.20 21.71
C GLN A 90 6.64 45.81 22.09
N THR A 91 5.33 45.65 22.14
CA THR A 91 4.67 44.35 22.38
C THR A 91 4.50 43.63 21.05
N PHE A 92 4.97 42.38 21.01
CA PHE A 92 4.82 41.48 19.88
C PHE A 92 4.00 40.27 20.29
N SER A 93 3.23 39.74 19.34
CA SER A 93 2.65 38.40 19.44
C SER A 93 3.44 37.45 18.54
N ILE A 94 3.72 36.23 19.03
CA ILE A 94 4.46 35.20 18.27
C ILE A 94 3.70 34.85 16.98
N THR A 95 2.36 34.69 17.05
CA THR A 95 1.54 34.45 15.84
C THR A 95 1.56 35.65 14.90
N GLY A 96 1.53 36.87 15.45
CA GLY A 96 1.65 38.11 14.68
C GLY A 96 2.97 38.19 13.91
N ILE A 97 4.09 37.84 14.54
CA ILE A 97 5.41 37.79 13.88
C ILE A 97 5.42 36.74 12.76
N LEU A 98 4.83 35.58 12.97
CA LEU A 98 4.77 34.53 11.94
C LEU A 98 3.91 34.96 10.75
N ALA A 99 2.77 35.62 11.00
CA ALA A 99 1.85 36.08 9.96
C ALA A 99 2.32 37.34 9.21
N ASP A 100 3.26 38.11 9.77
CA ASP A 100 3.76 39.34 9.14
C ASP A 100 4.62 39.03 7.90
N GLU A 101 4.08 39.26 6.71
CA GLU A 101 4.77 39.08 5.42
C GLU A 101 5.84 40.15 5.16
N SER A 102 5.83 41.28 5.89
CA SER A 102 6.84 42.33 5.74
C SER A 102 8.18 41.97 6.37
N LEU A 103 8.19 40.98 7.28
CA LEU A 103 9.38 40.51 7.97
C LEU A 103 10.00 39.33 7.22
N THR A 104 11.29 39.43 6.93
CA THR A 104 12.08 38.30 6.40
C THR A 104 12.25 37.21 7.46
N LEU A 105 12.42 35.95 7.02
CA LEU A 105 12.64 34.81 7.93
C LEU A 105 13.75 35.10 8.95
N ARG A 106 14.88 35.66 8.52
CA ARG A 106 16.00 36.02 9.40
C ARG A 106 15.62 37.01 10.51
N LYS A 107 14.84 38.05 10.20
CA LYS A 107 14.35 38.99 11.23
C LYS A 107 13.41 38.30 12.22
N LYS A 108 12.56 37.38 11.74
CA LYS A 108 11.70 36.55 12.62
C LYS A 108 12.54 35.71 13.57
N LEU A 109 13.62 35.08 13.09
CA LEU A 109 14.54 34.29 13.93
C LEU A 109 15.24 35.13 15.00
N GLU A 110 15.69 36.35 14.70
CA GLU A 110 16.27 37.27 15.69
C GLU A 110 15.27 37.67 16.79
N LEU A 111 13.98 37.78 16.45
CA LEU A 111 12.92 38.01 17.42
C LEU A 111 12.68 36.78 18.30
N PHE A 112 12.83 35.58 17.76
CA PHE A 112 12.60 34.31 18.47
C PHE A 112 13.79 33.79 19.28
N GLU A 113 15.03 34.28 19.08
CA GLU A 113 16.22 33.86 19.86
C GLU A 113 16.00 33.79 21.39
N PRO A 114 15.30 34.74 22.06
CA PRO A 114 15.04 34.65 23.50
C PRO A 114 14.20 33.43 23.93
N PHE A 115 13.44 32.84 23.01
CA PHE A 115 12.59 31.68 23.24
C PHE A 115 13.28 30.36 22.87
N ALA A 116 14.54 30.40 22.42
CA ALA A 116 15.28 29.20 22.04
C ALA A 116 15.53 28.33 23.28
N ALA A 117 14.74 27.28 23.44
CA ALA A 117 14.81 26.36 24.57
C ALA A 117 15.91 25.32 24.38
N LYS A 118 16.12 24.85 23.14
CA LYS A 118 17.09 23.78 22.84
C LYS A 118 17.61 23.89 21.41
N LYS A 119 18.93 23.75 21.23
CA LYS A 119 19.58 23.66 19.91
C LYS A 119 20.17 22.25 19.77
N ILE A 120 19.81 21.54 18.72
CA ILE A 120 20.20 20.16 18.45
C ILE A 120 20.98 20.10 17.13
N ALA A 121 22.04 19.30 17.17
CA ALA A 121 22.87 18.94 16.03
C ALA A 121 22.88 17.43 15.89
N ASP A 122 22.93 16.94 14.66
CA ASP A 122 23.26 15.55 14.33
C ASP A 122 22.25 14.50 14.82
N ALA A 123 21.01 14.92 15.14
CA ALA A 123 19.97 14.05 15.66
C ALA A 123 18.59 14.36 15.05
N ALA A 124 17.91 13.30 14.61
CA ALA A 124 16.53 13.35 14.10
C ALA A 124 15.51 12.87 15.14
N ASP A 125 15.98 12.40 16.30
CA ASP A 125 15.15 11.92 17.40
C ASP A 125 15.68 12.50 18.70
N VAL A 126 14.84 13.28 19.38
CA VAL A 126 15.25 14.15 20.48
C VAL A 126 14.25 14.07 21.63
N LEU A 127 14.75 13.75 22.82
CA LEU A 127 14.01 13.88 24.07
C LEU A 127 13.83 15.36 24.44
N LEU A 128 12.60 15.78 24.74
CA LEU A 128 12.23 17.16 25.05
C LEU A 128 11.78 17.37 26.51
N HIS A 129 12.06 16.43 27.41
CA HIS A 129 11.66 16.50 28.82
C HIS A 129 12.16 17.74 29.58
N ASP A 130 13.22 18.38 29.06
CA ASP A 130 13.83 19.63 29.50
C ASP A 130 13.18 20.89 28.90
N VAL A 131 12.27 20.74 27.94
CA VAL A 131 11.55 21.85 27.28
C VAL A 131 10.15 21.99 27.86
N THR A 132 9.88 23.15 28.43
CA THR A 132 8.58 23.49 29.04
C THR A 132 7.97 24.73 28.41
N GLY A 133 6.68 24.67 28.10
CA GLY A 133 5.92 25.81 27.62
C GLY A 133 4.60 25.40 26.98
N ARG A 134 3.59 26.25 27.07
CA ARG A 134 2.31 26.07 26.37
C ARG A 134 2.48 25.89 24.86
N TYR A 135 3.28 26.76 24.26
CA TYR A 135 3.53 26.84 22.84
C TYR A 135 4.92 26.28 22.50
N ILE A 136 5.03 25.54 21.39
CA ILE A 136 6.31 25.07 20.85
C ILE A 136 6.34 25.27 19.32
N TRP A 137 7.50 25.60 18.78
CA TRP A 137 7.74 25.64 17.34
C TRP A 137 9.20 25.33 17.03
N PHE A 138 9.49 24.96 15.78
CA PHE A 138 10.78 24.42 15.39
C PHE A 138 11.33 25.15 14.17
N LEU A 139 12.62 25.48 14.21
CA LEU A 139 13.41 25.78 13.03
C LEU A 139 14.22 24.52 12.68
N THR A 140 14.04 24.01 11.48
CA THR A 140 14.82 22.92 10.91
C THR A 140 15.71 23.46 9.81
N GLU A 141 17.02 23.22 9.90
CA GLU A 141 17.98 23.58 8.87
C GLU A 141 18.56 22.29 8.27
N LEU A 142 18.42 22.16 6.95
CA LEU A 142 18.86 21.01 6.18
C LEU A 142 19.97 21.43 5.24
N TYR A 143 21.16 20.86 5.42
CA TYR A 143 22.28 21.06 4.51
C TYR A 143 22.13 20.10 3.34
N SER A 144 21.95 20.66 2.14
CA SER A 144 21.76 19.93 0.90
C SER A 144 23.00 19.97 0.03
N ARG A 145 23.26 18.88 -0.71
CA ARG A 145 24.40 18.73 -1.64
C ARG A 145 23.89 18.48 -3.06
N ASN A 146 24.67 18.84 -4.08
CA ASN A 146 24.24 18.81 -5.49
C ASN A 146 23.69 17.46 -5.96
N ASP A 147 24.27 16.35 -5.50
CA ASP A 147 23.89 15.01 -5.97
C ASP A 147 22.75 14.38 -5.15
N ARG A 148 22.37 15.01 -4.02
CA ARG A 148 21.40 14.49 -3.04
C ARG A 148 20.63 15.66 -2.42
N PRO A 149 19.51 16.08 -3.05
CA PRO A 149 18.70 17.17 -2.52
C PRO A 149 18.02 16.73 -1.23
N ALA A 150 18.40 17.33 -0.10
CA ALA A 150 17.82 17.00 1.20
C ALA A 150 16.32 17.31 1.22
N SER A 151 15.53 16.42 1.82
CA SER A 151 14.10 16.68 2.04
C SER A 151 13.64 16.30 3.46
N LEU A 152 12.66 17.05 3.97
CA LEU A 152 11.96 16.75 5.21
C LEU A 152 10.64 16.07 4.88
N CYS A 153 10.48 14.82 5.29
CA CYS A 153 9.28 14.02 5.02
C CYS A 153 8.26 14.08 6.15
N GLU A 154 8.74 14.10 7.38
CA GLU A 154 7.86 14.11 8.55
C GLU A 154 8.52 14.83 9.72
N LEU A 155 7.75 15.63 10.45
CA LEU A 155 8.09 16.14 11.76
C LEU A 155 6.95 15.80 12.72
N ARG A 156 7.27 15.18 13.85
CA ARG A 156 6.28 14.79 14.86
C ARG A 156 6.76 15.15 16.26
N VAL A 157 5.88 15.79 17.03
CA VAL A 157 6.15 16.17 18.43
C VAL A 157 5.08 15.58 19.34
N TYR A 158 5.52 14.98 20.45
CA TYR A 158 4.67 14.29 21.42
C TYR A 158 4.48 15.09 22.71
N LEU A 159 3.30 14.96 23.33
CA LEU A 159 2.93 15.58 24.60
C LEU A 159 1.86 14.77 25.36
N PRO A 160 1.73 14.95 26.68
CA PRO A 160 2.72 15.54 27.58
C PRO A 160 3.92 14.62 27.78
N ALA A 161 5.00 15.13 28.37
CA ALA A 161 6.15 14.31 28.78
C ALA A 161 5.69 13.18 29.71
N GLN A 162 6.11 11.95 29.38
CA GLN A 162 5.84 10.79 30.22
C GLN A 162 7.18 10.14 30.55
N SER A 163 7.56 10.13 31.82
CA SER A 163 8.84 9.57 32.24
C SER A 163 8.66 8.22 32.92
N TRP A 164 9.48 7.23 32.59
CA TRP A 164 9.48 5.95 33.33
C TRP A 164 9.93 6.09 34.78
N ILE A 165 10.60 7.20 35.14
CA ILE A 165 11.03 7.47 36.51
C ILE A 165 9.84 7.55 37.48
N ASP A 166 8.67 8.00 37.01
CA ASP A 166 7.45 8.11 37.81
C ASP A 166 6.89 6.76 38.22
N LEU A 167 7.23 5.69 37.49
CA LEU A 167 6.84 4.31 37.78
C LEU A 167 7.73 3.66 38.84
N LEU A 168 8.90 4.24 39.11
CA LEU A 168 9.85 3.67 40.06
C LEU A 168 9.48 4.01 41.51
N PRO A 169 9.82 3.13 42.47
CA PRO A 169 9.71 3.43 43.89
C PRO A 169 10.43 4.73 44.25
N GLN A 170 9.91 5.46 45.25
CA GLN A 170 10.38 6.79 45.62
C GLN A 170 11.89 6.84 45.91
N ILE A 171 12.46 5.76 46.47
CA ILE A 171 13.88 5.64 46.80
C ILE A 171 14.77 5.90 45.57
N TYR A 172 14.38 5.39 44.40
CA TYR A 172 15.12 5.58 43.15
C TYR A 172 14.90 6.97 42.53
N ARG A 173 13.75 7.60 42.79
CA ARG A 173 13.46 8.97 42.36
C ARG A 173 14.29 10.00 43.14
N SER A 174 14.47 9.79 44.44
CA SER A 174 15.14 10.75 45.33
C SER A 174 16.65 10.88 45.14
N HIS A 175 17.31 9.93 44.48
CA HIS A 175 18.76 9.95 44.24
C HIS A 175 19.16 10.71 42.96
N ASP A 176 18.21 11.01 42.07
CA ASP A 176 18.45 11.80 40.86
C ASP A 176 18.21 13.30 41.16
N LYS A 177 19.05 13.90 42.01
CA LYS A 177 18.91 15.32 42.42
C LYS A 177 19.02 16.31 41.25
N ASP A 178 19.71 15.92 40.19
CA ASP A 178 19.81 16.69 38.95
C ASP A 178 18.77 16.23 37.90
N GLY A 179 17.98 15.19 38.19
CA GLY A 179 16.85 14.68 37.40
C GLY A 179 17.18 14.21 35.98
N GLN A 180 18.46 14.13 35.62
CA GLN A 180 18.87 14.08 34.22
C GLN A 180 19.48 12.74 33.82
N PHE A 181 20.23 12.06 34.68
CA PHE A 181 20.91 10.84 34.23
C PHE A 181 19.95 9.66 34.13
N LEU A 182 19.24 9.33 35.21
CA LEU A 182 18.38 8.15 35.26
C LEU A 182 17.20 8.33 34.30
N GLU A 183 16.61 9.53 34.27
CA GLU A 183 15.57 9.87 33.30
C GLU A 183 16.05 9.68 31.85
N ARG A 184 17.22 10.23 31.47
CA ARG A 184 17.76 10.07 30.11
C ARG A 184 18.16 8.62 29.78
N TYR A 185 18.68 7.88 30.75
CA TYR A 185 19.03 6.47 30.57
C TYR A 185 17.78 5.62 30.32
N LEU A 186 16.73 5.81 31.13
CA LEU A 186 15.46 5.09 30.97
C LEU A 186 14.74 5.52 29.70
N ALA A 187 14.89 6.77 29.26
CA ALA A 187 14.30 7.26 28.02
C ALA A 187 14.74 6.43 26.79
N ILE A 188 15.96 5.88 26.78
CA ILE A 188 16.42 4.99 25.70
C ILE A 188 15.54 3.74 25.60
N PHE A 189 15.31 3.07 26.73
CA PHE A 189 14.45 1.87 26.79
C PHE A 189 12.99 2.21 26.52
N GLN A 190 12.54 3.35 27.04
CA GLN A 190 11.19 3.85 26.81
C GLN A 190 10.94 4.08 25.32
N THR A 191 11.88 4.71 24.61
CA THR A 191 11.79 4.90 23.15
C THR A 191 11.64 3.57 22.40
N VAL A 192 12.48 2.58 22.72
CA VAL A 192 12.40 1.25 22.08
C VAL A 192 11.05 0.58 22.36
N TYR A 193 10.56 0.68 23.60
CA TYR A 193 9.28 0.08 23.97
C TYR A 193 8.10 0.79 23.30
N GLU A 194 8.12 2.12 23.25
CA GLU A 194 7.10 2.91 22.55
C GLU A 194 7.05 2.61 21.05
N GLU A 195 8.21 2.37 20.42
CA GLU A 195 8.30 1.95 19.01
C GLU A 195 7.73 0.55 18.79
N LEU A 196 8.03 -0.40 19.68
CA LEU A 196 7.44 -1.74 19.64
C LEU A 196 5.93 -1.71 19.85
N ASP A 197 5.45 -0.94 20.82
CA ASP A 197 4.01 -0.75 21.07
C ASP A 197 3.32 -0.12 19.85
N ALA A 198 3.96 0.85 19.20
CA ALA A 198 3.44 1.44 17.96
C ALA A 198 3.38 0.41 16.83
N LEU A 199 4.42 -0.40 16.64
CA LEU A 199 4.48 -1.46 15.64
C LEU A 199 3.40 -2.52 15.87
N ILE A 200 3.25 -2.99 17.11
CA ILE A 200 2.20 -3.94 17.51
C ILE A 200 0.82 -3.29 17.31
N GLY A 201 0.66 -2.02 17.68
CA GLY A 201 -0.58 -1.27 17.48
C GLY A 201 -0.96 -1.13 16.00
N SER A 202 0.02 -1.08 15.09
CA SER A 202 -0.20 -1.07 13.64
C SER A 202 -0.35 -2.47 13.03
N SER A 203 -0.24 -3.55 13.80
CA SER A 203 -0.27 -4.93 13.26
C SER A 203 -1.54 -5.25 12.48
N ALA A 204 -2.67 -4.62 12.82
CA ALA A 204 -3.93 -4.76 12.11
C ALA A 204 -3.81 -4.43 10.60
N TYR A 205 -2.90 -3.53 10.22
CA TYR A 205 -2.62 -3.16 8.84
C TYR A 205 -2.21 -4.36 7.98
N TYR A 206 -1.43 -5.28 8.55
CA TYR A 206 -0.94 -6.44 7.81
C TYR A 206 -2.07 -7.42 7.46
N PHE A 207 -3.16 -7.44 8.23
CA PHE A 207 -4.30 -8.33 8.00
C PHE A 207 -5.34 -7.75 7.05
N ASP A 208 -5.16 -6.51 6.59
CA ASP A 208 -6.02 -5.90 5.58
C ASP A 208 -5.48 -6.21 4.17
N PRO A 209 -6.17 -7.03 3.36
CA PRO A 209 -5.73 -7.38 2.01
C PRO A 209 -5.69 -6.20 1.04
N GLU A 210 -6.28 -5.05 1.35
CA GLU A 210 -6.18 -3.85 0.49
C GLU A 210 -4.91 -3.04 0.77
N CYS A 211 -4.38 -3.15 1.99
CA CYS A 211 -3.27 -2.31 2.45
C CYS A 211 -1.94 -3.07 2.58
N THR A 212 -1.98 -4.37 2.85
CA THR A 212 -0.79 -5.18 3.16
C THR A 212 0.16 -5.33 1.97
N GLU A 213 1.42 -5.62 2.22
CA GLU A 213 2.44 -5.88 1.18
C GLU A 213 2.19 -7.24 0.50
N TYR A 214 2.65 -7.41 -0.74
CA TYR A 214 2.43 -8.64 -1.52
C TYR A 214 3.00 -9.90 -0.85
N ASP A 215 4.19 -9.81 -0.24
CA ASP A 215 4.81 -10.97 0.44
C ASP A 215 3.98 -11.42 1.65
N PHE A 216 3.42 -10.47 2.41
CA PHE A 216 2.53 -10.79 3.52
C PHE A 216 1.17 -11.29 3.02
N LEU A 217 0.70 -10.76 1.87
CA LEU A 217 -0.50 -11.26 1.21
C LEU A 217 -0.37 -12.75 0.86
N LEU A 218 0.78 -13.17 0.31
CA LEU A 218 1.07 -14.59 0.07
C LEU A 218 1.08 -15.41 1.35
N TRP A 219 1.60 -14.87 2.46
CA TRP A 219 1.52 -15.57 3.74
C TRP A 219 0.06 -15.73 4.23
N ILE A 220 -0.82 -14.74 4.00
CA ILE A 220 -2.26 -14.87 4.26
C ILE A 220 -2.89 -15.98 3.41
N THR A 221 -2.41 -16.22 2.18
CA THR A 221 -2.93 -17.29 1.31
C THR A 221 -2.75 -18.68 1.93
N GLU A 222 -1.64 -18.90 2.65
CA GLU A 222 -1.39 -20.15 3.38
C GLU A 222 -2.44 -20.40 4.47
N TRP A 223 -2.96 -19.34 5.10
CA TRP A 223 -4.00 -19.45 6.13
C TRP A 223 -5.37 -19.81 5.56
N LEU A 224 -5.60 -19.47 4.29
CA LEU A 224 -6.86 -19.68 3.59
C LEU A 224 -6.86 -20.97 2.77
N ASP A 225 -5.83 -21.82 2.86
CA ASP A 225 -5.69 -23.03 2.04
C ASP A 225 -5.66 -22.70 0.52
N ILE A 226 -5.01 -21.60 0.18
CA ILE A 226 -4.72 -21.19 -1.20
C ILE A 226 -3.26 -21.59 -1.47
N SER A 227 -3.05 -22.75 -2.08
CA SER A 227 -1.73 -23.39 -2.18
C SER A 227 -0.77 -22.64 -3.09
N GLU A 228 -1.28 -22.00 -4.14
CA GLU A 228 -0.47 -21.36 -5.20
C GLU A 228 -0.84 -19.88 -5.39
N GLY A 229 -0.81 -19.10 -4.30
CA GLY A 229 -1.08 -17.66 -4.34
C GLY A 229 -0.23 -16.89 -5.36
N TRP A 230 1.01 -17.32 -5.62
CA TRP A 230 1.92 -16.69 -6.59
C TRP A 230 1.47 -16.81 -8.06
N LEU A 231 0.52 -17.69 -8.38
CA LEU A 231 -0.04 -17.78 -9.73
C LEU A 231 -0.97 -16.61 -10.07
N TRP A 232 -1.42 -15.89 -9.05
CA TRP A 232 -2.37 -14.80 -9.20
C TRP A 232 -1.64 -13.48 -9.40
N GLU A 233 -2.19 -12.66 -10.28
CA GLU A 233 -1.86 -11.23 -10.31
C GLU A 233 -2.30 -10.59 -8.98
N GLU A 234 -1.48 -9.68 -8.43
CA GLU A 234 -1.66 -9.11 -7.10
C GLU A 234 -3.08 -8.56 -6.87
N GLU A 235 -3.62 -7.77 -7.81
CA GLU A 235 -4.97 -7.22 -7.69
C GLU A 235 -6.06 -8.31 -7.63
N LYS A 236 -5.89 -9.38 -8.40
CA LYS A 236 -6.82 -10.53 -8.41
C LYS A 236 -6.71 -11.32 -7.12
N LEU A 237 -5.51 -11.50 -6.59
CA LEU A 237 -5.26 -12.18 -5.33
C LEU A 237 -5.91 -11.44 -4.16
N ARG A 238 -5.78 -10.11 -4.11
CA ARG A 238 -6.44 -9.28 -3.09
C ARG A 238 -7.96 -9.46 -3.13
N ARG A 239 -8.56 -9.42 -4.33
CA ARG A 239 -10.00 -9.68 -4.51
C ARG A 239 -10.40 -11.10 -4.12
N PHE A 240 -9.53 -12.09 -4.35
CA PHE A 240 -9.77 -13.47 -3.95
C PHE A 240 -9.83 -13.61 -2.43
N ILE A 241 -8.83 -13.08 -1.74
CA ILE A 241 -8.74 -13.13 -0.27
C ILE A 241 -9.97 -12.44 0.37
N LEU A 242 -10.37 -11.27 -0.14
CA LEU A 242 -11.57 -10.57 0.35
C LEU A 242 -12.87 -11.38 0.18
N ARG A 243 -12.94 -12.27 -0.83
CA ARG A 243 -14.11 -13.11 -1.14
C ARG A 243 -13.94 -14.57 -0.73
N ALA A 244 -12.80 -14.94 -0.14
CA ALA A 244 -12.43 -16.34 0.08
C ALA A 244 -13.49 -17.10 0.88
N ILE A 245 -14.01 -16.50 1.96
CA ILE A 245 -15.05 -17.10 2.80
C ILE A 245 -16.33 -17.40 2.01
N SER A 246 -16.79 -16.45 1.18
CA SER A 246 -17.97 -16.66 0.34
C SER A 246 -17.75 -17.71 -0.75
N LEU A 247 -16.56 -17.73 -1.35
CA LEU A 247 -16.20 -18.69 -2.39
C LEU A 247 -16.09 -20.11 -1.83
N TYR A 248 -15.43 -20.27 -0.68
CA TYR A 248 -15.28 -21.58 -0.05
C TYR A 248 -16.60 -22.17 0.47
N ARG A 249 -17.58 -21.32 0.81
CA ARG A 249 -18.95 -21.79 1.10
C ARG A 249 -19.65 -22.40 -0.12
N ARG A 250 -19.24 -22.04 -1.33
CA ARG A 250 -19.75 -22.55 -2.61
C ARG A 250 -18.77 -23.52 -3.28
N ARG A 251 -17.74 -23.98 -2.55
CA ARG A 251 -16.77 -24.95 -3.06
C ARG A 251 -17.51 -26.23 -3.48
N GLY A 252 -17.15 -26.77 -4.64
CA GLY A 252 -17.81 -27.93 -5.22
C GLY A 252 -19.16 -27.67 -5.91
N THR A 253 -19.60 -26.42 -6.06
CA THR A 253 -20.77 -26.07 -6.89
C THR A 253 -20.36 -25.45 -8.22
N LYS A 254 -21.25 -25.54 -9.22
CA LYS A 254 -21.09 -24.91 -10.54
C LYS A 254 -20.87 -23.40 -10.42
N GLU A 255 -21.60 -22.75 -9.50
CA GLU A 255 -21.46 -21.32 -9.23
C GLU A 255 -20.10 -20.98 -8.63
N GLY A 256 -19.63 -21.73 -7.62
CA GLY A 256 -18.32 -21.49 -7.02
C GLY A 256 -17.17 -21.69 -8.00
N LEU A 257 -17.25 -22.71 -8.87
CA LEU A 257 -16.29 -22.93 -9.95
C LEU A 257 -16.33 -21.81 -11.00
N SER A 258 -17.52 -21.34 -11.36
CA SER A 258 -17.69 -20.21 -12.28
C SER A 258 -17.06 -18.93 -11.73
N GLU A 259 -17.33 -18.61 -10.47
CA GLU A 259 -16.84 -17.39 -9.81
C GLU A 259 -15.30 -17.39 -9.65
N ILE A 260 -14.68 -18.52 -9.27
CA ILE A 260 -13.21 -18.56 -9.15
C ILE A 260 -12.53 -18.37 -10.51
N ILE A 261 -13.09 -18.99 -11.55
CA ILE A 261 -12.54 -18.90 -12.90
C ILE A 261 -12.69 -17.48 -13.40
N GLU A 262 -13.87 -16.86 -13.25
CA GLU A 262 -14.10 -15.45 -13.59
C GLU A 262 -13.15 -14.51 -12.85
N LEU A 263 -12.86 -14.79 -11.58
CA LEU A 263 -11.92 -13.98 -10.81
C LEU A 263 -10.48 -14.07 -11.34
N PHE A 264 -10.06 -15.26 -11.77
CA PHE A 264 -8.74 -15.52 -12.32
C PHE A 264 -8.59 -14.96 -13.75
N THR A 265 -9.58 -15.21 -14.61
CA THR A 265 -9.55 -14.90 -16.04
C THR A 265 -10.06 -13.51 -16.39
N GLY A 266 -10.94 -12.95 -15.56
CA GLY A 266 -11.71 -11.73 -15.83
C GLY A 266 -13.01 -11.97 -16.62
N GLU A 267 -13.31 -13.20 -17.04
CA GLU A 267 -14.53 -13.55 -17.77
C GLU A 267 -15.16 -14.86 -17.25
N ALA A 268 -16.49 -14.88 -17.15
CA ALA A 268 -17.23 -16.07 -16.74
C ALA A 268 -17.05 -17.23 -17.75
N PRO A 269 -16.74 -18.45 -17.29
CA PRO A 269 -16.66 -19.62 -18.15
C PRO A 269 -18.04 -20.17 -18.51
N PHE A 270 -18.11 -21.03 -19.53
CA PHE A 270 -19.27 -21.89 -19.74
C PHE A 270 -18.98 -23.26 -19.14
N ILE A 271 -19.82 -23.71 -18.21
CA ILE A 271 -19.65 -24.99 -17.51
C ILE A 271 -20.76 -25.94 -17.95
N ILE A 272 -20.37 -27.13 -18.39
CA ILE A 272 -21.26 -28.17 -18.90
C ILE A 272 -20.98 -29.47 -18.14
N GLU A 273 -22.04 -30.01 -17.54
CA GLU A 273 -22.05 -31.27 -16.80
C GLU A 273 -22.89 -32.32 -17.53
N GLU A 274 -22.77 -33.59 -17.14
CA GLU A 274 -23.56 -34.69 -17.75
C GLU A 274 -25.07 -34.45 -17.60
N PHE A 275 -25.52 -33.93 -16.46
CA PHE A 275 -26.92 -33.63 -16.22
C PHE A 275 -27.48 -32.59 -17.22
N ASP A 276 -26.66 -31.63 -17.68
CA ASP A 276 -27.07 -30.62 -18.66
C ASP A 276 -27.34 -31.22 -20.05
N ILE A 277 -26.64 -32.32 -20.41
CA ILE A 277 -26.81 -33.00 -21.70
C ILE A 277 -27.78 -34.18 -21.62
N GLY A 278 -28.01 -34.75 -20.43
CA GLY A 278 -28.87 -35.92 -20.22
C GLY A 278 -30.32 -35.71 -20.67
N SER A 279 -30.83 -34.47 -20.67
CA SER A 279 -32.17 -34.15 -21.19
C SER A 279 -32.34 -34.43 -22.69
N TYR A 280 -31.25 -34.54 -23.44
CA TYR A 280 -31.26 -34.83 -24.88
C TYR A 280 -31.12 -36.33 -25.19
N ALA A 281 -31.03 -37.20 -24.18
CA ALA A 281 -30.85 -38.63 -24.37
C ALA A 281 -31.95 -39.22 -25.29
N GLY A 282 -31.54 -40.04 -26.25
CA GLY A 282 -32.43 -40.64 -27.25
C GLY A 282 -32.72 -39.77 -28.49
N THR A 283 -32.11 -38.59 -28.59
CA THR A 283 -32.14 -37.77 -29.82
C THR A 283 -30.92 -38.03 -30.69
N GLU A 284 -31.07 -37.87 -32.01
CA GLU A 284 -29.94 -37.96 -32.95
C GLU A 284 -28.83 -36.93 -32.64
N LEU A 285 -29.23 -35.75 -32.11
CA LEU A 285 -28.30 -34.70 -31.66
C LEU A 285 -27.41 -35.19 -30.51
N TYR A 286 -27.98 -35.92 -29.55
CA TYR A 286 -27.22 -36.46 -28.43
C TYR A 286 -26.20 -37.49 -28.90
N ASP A 287 -26.65 -38.48 -29.69
CA ASP A 287 -25.81 -39.58 -30.12
C ASP A 287 -24.69 -39.15 -31.09
N LYS A 288 -25.00 -38.24 -32.03
CA LYS A 288 -24.03 -37.82 -33.08
C LYS A 288 -23.14 -36.65 -32.68
N THR A 289 -23.56 -35.78 -31.76
CA THR A 289 -22.87 -34.52 -31.49
C THR A 289 -22.49 -34.34 -30.02
N LEU A 290 -23.45 -34.41 -29.08
CA LEU A 290 -23.17 -34.09 -27.67
C LEU A 290 -22.34 -35.17 -26.99
N LEU A 291 -22.68 -36.44 -27.18
CA LEU A 291 -22.00 -37.58 -26.57
C LEU A 291 -20.52 -37.67 -27.01
N PRO A 292 -20.15 -37.52 -28.31
CA PRO A 292 -18.75 -37.47 -28.71
C PRO A 292 -17.95 -36.27 -28.17
N MET A 293 -18.60 -35.11 -27.99
CA MET A 293 -17.93 -33.89 -27.50
C MET A 293 -17.73 -33.91 -25.98
N TYR A 294 -18.78 -34.28 -25.23
CA TYR A 294 -18.83 -34.15 -23.78
C TYR A 294 -18.65 -35.46 -23.02
N GLY A 295 -18.83 -36.61 -23.67
CA GLY A 295 -18.78 -37.92 -23.02
C GLY A 295 -20.03 -38.20 -22.18
N ASN A 296 -19.98 -39.30 -21.43
CA ASN A 296 -21.08 -39.81 -20.59
C ASN A 296 -20.65 -40.07 -19.13
N ASP A 297 -19.50 -39.53 -18.73
CA ASP A 297 -19.01 -39.72 -17.37
C ASP A 297 -19.64 -38.66 -16.44
N PRO A 298 -20.46 -39.04 -15.45
CA PRO A 298 -21.12 -38.08 -14.56
C PRO A 298 -20.13 -37.34 -13.66
N TYR A 299 -18.89 -37.80 -13.55
CA TYR A 299 -17.85 -37.17 -12.76
C TYR A 299 -16.92 -36.26 -13.57
N THR A 300 -17.18 -36.06 -14.86
CA THR A 300 -16.39 -35.16 -15.71
C THR A 300 -17.10 -33.81 -15.86
N ILE A 301 -16.45 -32.74 -15.40
CA ILE A 301 -16.92 -31.36 -15.59
C ILE A 301 -16.17 -30.74 -16.76
N THR A 302 -16.92 -30.23 -17.74
CA THR A 302 -16.32 -29.56 -18.91
C THR A 302 -16.44 -28.06 -18.79
N VAL A 303 -15.31 -27.37 -18.77
CA VAL A 303 -15.23 -25.92 -18.69
C VAL A 303 -14.76 -25.39 -20.04
N LEU A 304 -15.60 -24.58 -20.68
CA LEU A 304 -15.28 -23.90 -21.95
C LEU A 304 -14.85 -22.46 -21.67
N ILE A 305 -13.71 -22.07 -22.25
CA ILE A 305 -13.09 -20.76 -22.02
C ILE A 305 -12.70 -20.16 -23.36
N LYS A 306 -12.89 -18.84 -23.54
CA LYS A 306 -12.54 -18.17 -24.81
C LYS A 306 -11.02 -18.10 -24.99
N SER A 307 -10.54 -18.24 -26.23
CA SER A 307 -9.11 -18.23 -26.56
C SER A 307 -8.33 -16.97 -26.20
N GLY A 308 -8.99 -15.82 -25.98
CA GLY A 308 -8.32 -14.57 -25.61
C GLY A 308 -7.80 -14.53 -24.17
N ILE A 309 -8.24 -15.48 -23.35
CA ILE A 309 -7.98 -15.52 -21.91
C ILE A 309 -6.68 -16.24 -21.57
N VAL A 310 -6.37 -17.32 -22.30
CA VAL A 310 -5.20 -18.18 -22.05
C VAL A 310 -4.17 -17.90 -23.15
N LYS A 311 -3.08 -17.19 -22.82
CA LYS A 311 -2.08 -16.77 -23.81
C LYS A 311 -0.98 -17.81 -24.02
N GLY A 312 -0.77 -18.72 -23.05
CA GLY A 312 0.24 -19.76 -23.12
C GLY A 312 -0.02 -20.94 -22.17
N GLU A 313 0.90 -21.91 -22.20
CA GLU A 313 0.82 -23.14 -21.40
C GLU A 313 0.87 -22.86 -19.89
N HIS A 314 1.61 -21.83 -19.48
CA HIS A 314 1.68 -21.39 -18.09
C HIS A 314 0.31 -20.96 -17.55
N ASP A 315 -0.39 -20.07 -18.26
CA ASP A 315 -1.73 -19.58 -17.87
C ASP A 315 -2.75 -20.72 -17.85
N TYR A 316 -2.63 -21.66 -18.79
CA TYR A 316 -3.48 -22.85 -18.84
C TYR A 316 -3.29 -23.73 -17.60
N ASN A 317 -2.04 -24.02 -17.26
CA ASN A 317 -1.71 -24.85 -16.09
C ASN A 317 -2.10 -24.15 -14.79
N ALA A 318 -1.90 -22.83 -14.69
CA ALA A 318 -2.32 -22.04 -13.54
C ALA A 318 -3.84 -22.10 -13.33
N LEU A 319 -4.61 -21.83 -14.40
CA LEU A 319 -6.06 -21.90 -14.38
C LEU A 319 -6.57 -23.30 -14.05
N ARG A 320 -5.94 -24.33 -14.61
CA ARG A 320 -6.26 -25.72 -14.32
C ARG A 320 -6.11 -26.03 -12.83
N LYS A 321 -4.98 -25.65 -12.22
CA LYS A 321 -4.76 -25.88 -10.79
C LYS A 321 -5.77 -25.13 -9.93
N VAL A 322 -6.00 -23.85 -10.22
CA VAL A 322 -7.00 -23.03 -9.49
C VAL A 322 -8.40 -23.64 -9.58
N ALA A 323 -8.79 -24.14 -10.75
CA ALA A 323 -10.09 -24.79 -10.93
C ALA A 323 -10.16 -26.16 -10.24
N GLU A 324 -9.09 -26.96 -10.30
CA GLU A 324 -9.00 -28.27 -9.62
C GLU A 324 -9.12 -28.14 -8.10
N GLU A 325 -8.61 -27.07 -7.49
CA GLU A 325 -8.78 -26.80 -6.06
C GLU A 325 -10.25 -26.66 -5.65
N MET A 326 -11.12 -26.19 -6.55
CA MET A 326 -12.56 -26.04 -6.27
C MET A 326 -13.37 -27.32 -6.44
N LEU A 327 -12.78 -28.37 -7.02
CA LEU A 327 -13.48 -29.62 -7.31
C LEU A 327 -13.58 -30.55 -6.10
N PRO A 328 -14.69 -31.28 -5.94
CA PRO A 328 -14.76 -32.39 -5.00
C PRO A 328 -13.88 -33.55 -5.49
N ALA A 329 -13.34 -34.35 -4.57
CA ALA A 329 -12.37 -35.42 -4.85
C ALA A 329 -12.70 -36.41 -6.00
N PRO A 330 -13.96 -36.83 -6.25
CA PRO A 330 -14.23 -37.78 -7.34
C PRO A 330 -14.32 -37.13 -8.72
N PHE A 331 -14.36 -35.80 -8.83
CA PHE A 331 -14.59 -35.12 -10.11
C PHE A 331 -13.29 -34.89 -10.88
N SER A 332 -13.38 -34.98 -12.20
CA SER A 332 -12.29 -34.65 -13.12
C SER A 332 -12.62 -33.40 -13.94
N LEU A 333 -11.60 -32.58 -14.18
CA LEU A 333 -11.73 -31.34 -14.94
C LEU A 333 -11.29 -31.52 -16.38
N ARG A 334 -12.14 -31.11 -17.33
CA ARG A 334 -11.75 -30.93 -18.73
C ARG A 334 -11.92 -29.47 -19.15
N ILE A 335 -10.80 -28.77 -19.30
CA ILE A 335 -10.80 -27.40 -19.84
C ILE A 335 -10.64 -27.43 -21.35
N VAL A 336 -11.59 -26.83 -22.07
CA VAL A 336 -11.57 -26.67 -23.52
C VAL A 336 -11.46 -25.19 -23.86
N VAL A 337 -10.37 -24.82 -24.54
CA VAL A 337 -10.19 -23.45 -25.04
C VAL A 337 -10.89 -23.32 -26.40
N LEU A 338 -11.87 -22.43 -26.47
CA LEU A 338 -12.67 -22.15 -27.66
C LEU A 338 -11.87 -21.26 -28.61
N GLU A 339 -11.32 -21.85 -29.66
CA GLU A 339 -10.66 -21.13 -30.74
C GLU A 339 -11.66 -20.29 -31.56
N PRO A 340 -11.24 -19.14 -32.13
CA PRO A 340 -12.10 -18.26 -32.91
C PRO A 340 -12.26 -18.77 -34.35
N TYR A 341 -12.48 -20.07 -34.52
CA TYR A 341 -12.60 -20.72 -35.82
C TYR A 341 -13.78 -21.69 -35.81
N ILE A 342 -14.38 -21.87 -36.99
CA ILE A 342 -15.48 -22.82 -37.17
C ILE A 342 -14.88 -24.16 -37.62
N PHE A 343 -14.94 -25.14 -36.73
CA PHE A 343 -14.64 -26.53 -37.05
C PHE A 343 -15.90 -27.37 -36.94
N ALA A 344 -16.28 -28.03 -38.04
CA ALA A 344 -17.40 -28.97 -38.05
C ALA A 344 -17.11 -30.16 -37.13
N GLY A 345 -18.11 -30.57 -36.33
CA GLY A 345 -17.98 -31.69 -35.39
C GLY A 345 -17.06 -31.43 -34.19
N ARG A 346 -16.68 -30.17 -33.91
CA ARG A 346 -15.90 -29.77 -32.72
C ARG A 346 -16.60 -28.64 -31.96
N PHE A 347 -15.96 -28.14 -30.89
CA PHE A 347 -16.43 -27.05 -30.03
C PHE A 347 -16.53 -25.69 -30.74
N SER A 348 -17.50 -25.56 -31.65
CA SER A 348 -17.80 -24.32 -32.40
C SER A 348 -19.24 -23.89 -32.08
N TYR A 349 -19.38 -22.77 -31.39
CA TYR A 349 -20.67 -22.24 -30.95
C TYR A 349 -20.98 -20.92 -31.65
N LEU A 350 -22.18 -20.82 -32.21
CA LEU A 350 -22.64 -19.62 -32.89
C LEU A 350 -22.75 -18.46 -31.90
N GLY A 351 -22.19 -17.30 -32.25
CA GLY A 351 -22.21 -16.11 -31.38
C GLY A 351 -21.24 -16.12 -30.19
N ILE A 352 -20.50 -17.22 -29.98
CA ILE A 352 -19.47 -17.30 -28.91
C ILE A 352 -18.06 -17.27 -29.52
N ASN A 353 -17.70 -18.28 -30.32
CA ASN A 353 -16.37 -18.41 -30.93
C ASN A 353 -16.42 -18.65 -32.45
N SER A 354 -17.60 -18.78 -33.03
CA SER A 354 -17.76 -18.88 -34.49
C SER A 354 -17.51 -17.52 -35.14
N THR A 355 -16.26 -17.25 -35.52
CA THR A 355 -15.91 -16.07 -36.33
C THR A 355 -15.55 -16.46 -37.76
N LEU A 356 -16.17 -15.78 -38.72
CA LEU A 356 -15.80 -15.85 -40.13
C LEU A 356 -14.52 -15.03 -40.33
N GLY A 357 -13.36 -15.67 -40.13
CA GLY A 357 -12.04 -15.14 -40.48
C GLY A 357 -11.67 -13.81 -39.83
N SER A 358 -10.78 -13.83 -38.84
CA SER A 358 -10.09 -12.60 -38.41
C SER A 358 -9.09 -12.18 -39.51
N PHE A 359 -9.21 -10.97 -40.04
CA PHE A 359 -8.17 -10.39 -40.91
C PHE A 359 -6.88 -10.23 -40.09
N LYS A 360 -5.89 -11.10 -40.30
CA LYS A 360 -4.51 -10.85 -39.89
C LYS A 360 -3.75 -10.35 -41.12
N PRO A 361 -3.17 -9.14 -41.12
CA PRO A 361 -2.31 -8.71 -42.21
C PRO A 361 -1.14 -9.70 -42.31
N ALA A 362 -0.89 -10.21 -43.50
CA ALA A 362 0.23 -11.11 -43.73
C ALA A 362 1.54 -10.37 -43.44
N ALA A 363 2.21 -10.73 -42.35
CA ALA A 363 3.55 -10.28 -42.03
C ALA A 363 4.55 -11.38 -42.38
N PHE A 364 5.68 -11.01 -42.98
CA PHE A 364 6.72 -11.96 -43.38
C PHE A 364 7.61 -12.29 -42.17
N ASP A 365 7.03 -12.87 -41.12
CA ASP A 365 7.67 -13.17 -39.83
C ASP A 365 7.84 -14.67 -39.54
N GLY A 366 7.46 -15.53 -40.49
CA GLY A 366 7.57 -16.99 -40.35
C GLY A 366 6.52 -17.64 -39.44
N LEU A 367 5.64 -16.86 -38.78
CA LEU A 367 4.54 -17.34 -37.94
C LEU A 367 3.16 -17.11 -38.60
N SER A 368 3.09 -16.21 -39.57
CA SER A 368 1.87 -15.78 -40.26
C SER A 368 1.50 -16.65 -41.47
N VAL A 369 1.54 -17.98 -41.35
CA VAL A 369 1.28 -18.88 -42.49
C VAL A 369 -0.07 -19.59 -42.33
N MET A 370 -1.00 -19.25 -43.23
CA MET A 370 -2.34 -19.79 -43.52
C MET A 370 -3.56 -19.12 -42.86
N MET A 371 -4.41 -18.52 -43.71
CA MET A 371 -5.85 -18.41 -43.46
C MET A 371 -6.44 -19.82 -43.43
N ARG A 372 -6.87 -20.31 -42.26
CA ARG A 372 -7.55 -21.60 -42.09
C ARG A 372 -9.05 -21.53 -42.40
N SER A 373 -9.40 -21.03 -43.58
CA SER A 373 -10.75 -21.16 -44.13
C SER A 373 -10.73 -22.20 -45.25
N THR A 374 -10.61 -23.48 -44.88
CA THR A 374 -10.79 -24.60 -45.82
C THR A 374 -12.14 -25.24 -45.55
N LEU A 375 -13.12 -24.96 -46.41
CA LEU A 375 -14.36 -25.72 -46.52
C LEU A 375 -14.03 -26.99 -47.32
N SER A 376 -13.73 -28.10 -46.63
CA SER A 376 -13.67 -29.41 -47.28
C SER A 376 -15.08 -29.98 -47.30
N GLY A 377 -15.74 -29.91 -48.46
CA GLY A 377 -16.95 -30.69 -48.73
C GLY A 377 -16.54 -32.09 -49.19
N ASP A 378 -17.03 -33.12 -48.52
CA ASP A 378 -16.97 -34.49 -49.05
C ASP A 378 -17.73 -34.53 -50.39
N MET A 379 -16.99 -34.67 -51.49
CA MET A 379 -17.59 -35.05 -52.78
C MET A 379 -17.74 -36.58 -52.77
N PRO A 380 -18.92 -37.13 -53.05
CA PRO A 380 -19.10 -38.56 -53.13
C PRO A 380 -18.27 -39.10 -54.31
N HIS A 381 -17.48 -40.13 -54.04
CA HIS A 381 -16.84 -40.93 -55.09
C HIS A 381 -17.94 -41.60 -55.93
N GLU A 382 -18.24 -41.06 -57.10
CA GLU A 382 -18.83 -41.84 -58.18
C GLU A 382 -17.73 -42.68 -58.83
N SER A 383 -17.93 -43.98 -58.72
CA SER A 383 -17.22 -45.05 -59.41
C SER A 383 -17.61 -45.09 -60.88
N GLU A 384 -16.62 -45.01 -61.78
CA GLU A 384 -16.41 -45.93 -62.92
C GLU A 384 -14.99 -45.81 -63.47
#